data_AF-X0QVG8-F1
#
_entry.id   AF-X0QVG8-F1
#
_cell.length_a   1.000
_cell.length_b   1.000
_cell.length_c   1.000
_cell.angle_alpha   90.00
_cell.angle_beta   90.00
_cell.angle_gamma   90.00
#
_symmetry.space_group_name_H-M   'P 1'
#
loop_
_entity.id
_entity.type
_entity.pdbx_description
1 polymer ?
#
loop_
_entity_poly.entity_id
_entity_poly.type
_entity_poly.pdbx_seq_one_letter_code
_entity_poly.pdbx_strand_id
1 'polypeptide(L)'
;MDAICLALYGETPRINSISKSSNEVMTRQTAECFAEVVIDLNGEQYRCRWGQRRAYNKADGNLQDATHEIAKINVDDSSKKDELLESTLKHTKNKIIELTRMDFQQFTRSILLAQGSFSAFFEGKS
;
A
#
# COMPACT_ATOMS: atom_id res chain seq x y z
N MET A 1 1.40 4.18 -10.52
CA MET A 1 1.98 4.66 -9.24
C MET A 1 1.10 4.32 -8.06
N ASP A 2 -0.20 4.63 -8.11
CA ASP A 2 -1.11 4.48 -6.96
C ASP A 2 -1.14 3.11 -6.29
N ALA A 3 -1.07 2.00 -7.04
CA ALA A 3 -1.10 0.66 -6.45
C ALA A 3 0.08 0.39 -5.51
N ILE A 4 1.28 0.88 -5.85
CA ILE A 4 2.48 0.70 -5.01
C ILE A 4 2.35 1.56 -3.75
N CYS A 5 1.93 2.81 -3.90
CA CYS A 5 1.65 3.70 -2.77
C CYS A 5 0.60 3.09 -1.83
N LEU A 6 -0.46 2.51 -2.39
CA LEU A 6 -1.53 1.86 -1.64
C LEU A 6 -1.01 0.65 -0.87
N ALA A 7 -0.23 -0.21 -1.52
CA ALA A 7 0.34 -1.40 -0.89
C ALA A 7 1.32 -1.06 0.25
N LEU A 8 2.11 0.02 0.12
CA LEU A 8 3.10 0.42 1.12
C LEU A 8 2.52 1.29 2.24
N TYR A 9 1.65 2.23 1.92
CA TYR A 9 1.24 3.27 2.86
C TYR A 9 -0.26 3.30 3.15
N GLY A 10 -1.07 2.48 2.46
CA GLY A 10 -2.53 2.53 2.56
C GLY A 10 -3.14 3.82 1.99
N GLU A 11 -2.35 4.56 1.21
CA GLU A 11 -2.68 5.88 0.70
C GLU A 11 -2.29 5.99 -0.78
N THR A 12 -2.96 6.85 -1.53
CA THR A 12 -2.58 7.14 -2.91
C THR A 12 -2.41 8.65 -3.10
N PRO A 13 -1.54 9.10 -4.02
CA PRO A 13 -1.37 10.54 -4.28
C PRO A 13 -2.61 11.21 -4.86
N ARG A 14 -3.53 10.43 -5.46
CA ARG A 14 -4.68 10.93 -6.22
C ARG A 14 -6.01 10.83 -5.46
N ILE A 15 -6.14 9.88 -4.52
CA ILE A 15 -7.37 9.63 -3.77
C ILE A 15 -7.14 10.01 -2.31
N ASN A 16 -7.82 11.08 -1.88
CA ASN A 16 -7.61 11.72 -0.58
C ASN A 16 -8.23 10.98 0.60
N SER A 17 -9.16 10.04 0.39
CA SER A 17 -9.69 9.23 1.49
C SER A 17 -10.10 7.83 1.02
N ILE A 18 -9.55 6.81 1.67
CA ILE A 18 -10.03 5.44 1.60
C ILE A 18 -10.51 5.08 3.00
N SER A 19 -11.80 4.80 3.14
CA SER A 19 -12.46 4.58 4.42
C SER A 19 -13.55 3.50 4.30
N LYS A 20 -14.20 3.19 5.42
CA LYS A 20 -15.40 2.36 5.47
C LYS A 20 -16.61 2.97 4.72
N SER A 21 -16.61 4.27 4.44
CA SER A 21 -17.72 4.95 3.77
C SER A 21 -17.40 5.34 2.33
N SER A 22 -16.13 5.38 1.93
CA SER A 22 -15.72 5.69 0.56
C SER A 22 -14.44 4.96 0.18
N ASN A 23 -14.47 4.27 -0.95
CA ASN A 23 -13.27 3.71 -1.59
C ASN A 23 -13.41 3.87 -3.11
N GLU A 24 -12.75 4.89 -3.64
CA GLU A 24 -12.71 5.16 -5.09
C GLU A 24 -11.66 4.32 -5.84
N VAL A 25 -10.82 3.57 -5.12
CA VAL A 25 -9.88 2.61 -5.73
C VAL A 25 -10.63 1.37 -6.23
N MET A 26 -11.69 0.95 -5.53
CA MET A 26 -12.45 -0.23 -5.89
C MET A 26 -13.30 0.01 -7.15
N THR A 27 -13.11 -0.83 -8.16
CA THR A 27 -13.92 -0.77 -9.38
C THR A 27 -15.40 -0.99 -9.07
N ARG A 28 -16.28 -0.31 -9.81
CA ARG A 28 -17.73 -0.52 -9.68
C ARG A 28 -18.06 -1.98 -9.96
N GLN A 29 -19.02 -2.52 -9.23
CA GLN A 29 -19.49 -3.92 -9.34
C GLN A 29 -18.49 -5.01 -8.88
N THR A 30 -17.41 -4.67 -8.19
CA THR A 30 -16.53 -5.67 -7.56
C THR A 30 -16.75 -5.76 -6.05
N ALA A 31 -16.51 -6.96 -5.50
CA ALA A 31 -16.67 -7.25 -4.07
C ALA A 31 -15.41 -6.99 -3.24
N GLU A 32 -14.25 -6.89 -3.89
CA GLU A 32 -12.96 -6.68 -3.24
C GLU A 32 -12.00 -5.89 -4.13
N CYS A 33 -10.99 -5.31 -3.48
CA CYS A 33 -9.81 -4.75 -4.13
C CYS A 33 -8.59 -4.98 -3.23
N PHE A 34 -7.43 -5.21 -3.85
CA PHE A 34 -6.17 -5.26 -3.12
C PHE A 34 -5.04 -4.70 -3.97
N ALA A 35 -3.97 -4.30 -3.30
CA ALA A 35 -2.69 -3.96 -3.90
C ALA A 35 -1.60 -4.68 -3.11
N GLU A 36 -0.64 -5.24 -3.83
CA GLU A 36 0.48 -5.96 -3.24
C GLU A 36 1.77 -5.56 -3.94
N VAL A 37 2.83 -5.40 -3.15
CA VAL A 37 4.17 -5.15 -3.67
C VAL A 37 5.18 -5.95 -2.87
N VAL A 38 6.16 -6.48 -3.57
CA VAL A 38 7.35 -7.08 -2.96
C VAL A 38 8.49 -6.08 -3.08
N ILE A 39 9.15 -5.80 -1.96
CA ILE A 39 10.33 -4.93 -1.91
C ILE A 39 11.53 -5.75 -1.43
N ASP A 40 12.69 -5.46 -2.01
CA ASP A 40 13.97 -5.97 -1.52
C ASP A 40 14.67 -4.87 -0.73
N LEU A 41 15.09 -5.21 0.49
CA LEU A 41 15.85 -4.34 1.37
C LEU A 41 17.07 -5.09 1.86
N ASN A 42 18.24 -4.73 1.35
CA ASN A 42 19.53 -5.33 1.70
C ASN A 42 19.58 -6.86 1.54
N GLY A 43 18.92 -7.40 0.50
CA GLY A 43 18.87 -8.84 0.23
C GLY A 43 17.79 -9.61 1.00
N GLU A 44 16.98 -8.93 1.80
CA GLU A 44 15.76 -9.50 2.38
C GLU A 44 14.51 -9.01 1.64
N GLN A 45 13.61 -9.93 1.31
CA GLN A 45 12.38 -9.60 0.59
C GLN A 45 11.18 -9.50 1.54
N TYR A 46 10.36 -8.47 1.33
CA TYR A 46 9.17 -8.19 2.12
C TYR A 46 7.96 -8.02 1.21
N ARG A 47 6.87 -8.72 1.52
CA ARG A 47 5.57 -8.58 0.87
C ARG A 47 4.70 -7.62 1.68
N CYS A 48 4.33 -6.49 1.08
CA CYS A 48 3.36 -5.55 1.64
C CYS A 48 2.05 -5.67 0.88
N ARG A 49 0.94 -5.91 1.59
CA ARG A 49 -0.38 -6.10 0.98
C ARG A 49 -1.41 -5.23 1.68
N TRP A 50 -2.09 -4.39 0.91
CA TRP A 50 -3.26 -3.66 1.34
C TRP A 50 -4.50 -4.20 0.64
N GLY A 51 -5.65 -4.26 1.32
CA GLY A 51 -6.89 -4.68 0.69
C GLY A 51 -8.13 -4.21 1.44
N GLN A 52 -9.26 -4.22 0.75
CA GLN A 52 -10.57 -3.94 1.33
C GLN A 52 -11.62 -4.77 0.62
N ARG A 53 -12.62 -5.23 1.37
CA ARG A 53 -13.73 -6.05 0.87
C ARG A 53 -15.08 -5.46 1.25
N ARG A 54 -16.11 -5.89 0.53
CA ARG A 54 -17.51 -5.62 0.84
C ARG A 54 -18.10 -6.77 1.66
N ALA A 55 -19.13 -6.46 2.46
CA ALA A 55 -19.85 -7.43 3.27
C ALA A 55 -20.36 -8.58 2.41
N TYR A 56 -20.24 -9.81 2.92
CA TYR A 56 -20.71 -11.04 2.26
C TYR A 56 -20.15 -11.28 0.85
N ASN A 57 -19.02 -10.63 0.49
CA ASN A 57 -18.45 -10.64 -0.86
C ASN A 57 -19.47 -10.25 -1.95
N LYS A 58 -20.39 -9.34 -1.66
CA LYS A 58 -21.34 -8.82 -2.64
C LYS A 58 -20.93 -7.44 -3.13
N ALA A 59 -21.10 -7.19 -4.43
CA ALA A 59 -20.76 -5.92 -5.06
C ALA A 59 -21.54 -4.71 -4.52
N ASP A 60 -22.75 -4.96 -3.98
CA ASP A 60 -23.62 -3.99 -3.32
C ASP A 60 -23.46 -3.97 -1.78
N GLY A 61 -22.61 -4.84 -1.23
CA GLY A 61 -22.36 -4.92 0.20
C GLY A 61 -21.64 -3.68 0.75
N ASN A 62 -21.87 -3.39 2.03
CA ASN A 62 -21.18 -2.33 2.76
C ASN A 62 -19.67 -2.60 2.81
N LEU A 63 -18.86 -1.56 2.60
CA LEU A 63 -17.42 -1.64 2.75
C LEU A 63 -17.04 -2.03 4.18
N GLN A 64 -16.11 -2.97 4.30
CA GLN A 64 -15.52 -3.40 5.58
C GLN A 64 -14.26 -2.60 5.89
N ASP A 65 -13.69 -2.83 7.07
CA ASP A 65 -12.35 -2.29 7.37
C ASP A 65 -11.34 -2.79 6.33
N ALA A 66 -10.44 -1.89 5.95
CA ALA A 66 -9.28 -2.27 5.16
C ALA A 66 -8.31 -3.11 6.01
N THR A 67 -7.58 -3.99 5.34
CA THR A 67 -6.50 -4.78 5.90
C THR A 67 -5.18 -4.30 5.31
N HIS A 68 -4.13 -4.27 6.11
CA HIS A 68 -2.79 -3.94 5.64
C HIS A 68 -1.78 -4.76 6.41
N GLU A 69 -1.02 -5.57 5.69
CA GLU A 69 -0.05 -6.50 6.24
C GLU A 69 1.32 -6.34 5.59
N ILE A 70 2.35 -6.68 6.36
CA ILE A 70 3.71 -6.86 5.88
C ILE A 70 4.24 -8.20 6.38
N ALA A 71 4.82 -8.97 5.48
CA ALA A 71 5.44 -10.26 5.77
C ALA A 71 6.85 -10.33 5.16
N LYS A 72 7.76 -11.01 5.85
CA LYS A 72 9.08 -11.37 5.30
C LYS A 72 8.95 -12.64 4.47
N ILE A 73 9.42 -12.59 3.23
CA ILE A 73 9.37 -13.73 2.31
C ILE A 73 10.52 -14.69 2.61
N ASN A 74 10.20 -15.98 2.71
CA ASN A 74 11.21 -17.03 2.84
C ASN A 74 11.80 -17.35 1.46
N VAL A 75 12.81 -16.58 1.06
CA VAL A 75 13.46 -16.76 -0.25
C VAL A 75 14.25 -18.07 -0.36
N ASP A 76 14.75 -18.59 0.76
CA ASP A 76 15.55 -19.82 0.79
C ASP A 76 14.71 -21.11 0.68
N ASP A 77 13.42 -21.03 1.00
CA ASP A 77 12.53 -22.19 1.03
C ASP A 77 11.08 -21.78 0.74
N SER A 78 10.71 -21.87 -0.54
CA SER A 78 9.36 -21.57 -1.03
C SER A 78 8.25 -22.49 -0.45
N SER A 79 8.61 -23.59 0.22
CA SER A 79 7.64 -24.44 0.92
C SER A 79 7.24 -23.89 2.29
N LYS A 80 8.02 -22.95 2.85
CA LYS A 80 7.71 -22.27 4.10
C LYS A 80 6.82 -21.07 3.84
N LYS A 81 5.86 -20.86 4.74
CA LYS A 81 4.99 -19.68 4.71
C LYS A 81 5.80 -18.44 5.07
N ASP A 82 5.53 -17.34 4.39
CA ASP A 82 6.04 -16.00 4.77
C ASP A 82 5.83 -15.73 6.27
N GLU A 83 6.82 -15.08 6.88
CA GLU A 83 6.74 -14.66 8.27
C GLU A 83 5.94 -13.36 8.36
N LEU A 84 4.73 -13.42 8.92
CA LEU A 84 3.90 -12.23 9.14
C LEU A 84 4.54 -11.35 10.23
N LEU A 85 4.91 -10.12 9.87
CA LEU A 85 5.53 -9.18 10.81
C LEU A 85 4.47 -8.29 11.47
N GLU A 86 3.54 -7.75 10.68
CA GLU A 86 2.45 -6.90 11.15
C GLU A 86 1.21 -7.05 10.25
N SER A 87 0.02 -6.85 10.81
CA SER A 87 -1.27 -6.97 10.09
C SER A 87 -2.32 -5.91 10.45
N THR A 88 -1.93 -4.93 11.28
CA THR A 88 -2.80 -3.81 11.68
C THR A 88 -2.45 -2.58 10.85
N LEU A 89 -3.45 -1.92 10.23
CA LEU A 89 -3.27 -0.73 9.37
C LEU A 89 -2.20 0.25 9.87
N LYS A 90 -2.34 0.71 11.12
CA LYS A 90 -1.41 1.69 11.71
C LYS A 90 0.00 1.12 11.92
N HIS A 91 0.11 -0.11 12.42
CA HIS A 91 1.40 -0.72 12.75
C HIS A 91 2.16 -1.14 11.49
N THR A 92 1.46 -1.70 10.50
CA THR A 92 2.03 -2.05 9.20
C THR A 92 2.64 -0.82 8.52
N LYS A 93 1.92 0.30 8.46
CA LYS A 93 2.45 1.56 7.91
C LYS A 93 3.71 2.02 8.66
N ASN A 94 3.68 2.01 10.00
CA ASN A 94 4.83 2.39 10.80
C ASN A 94 6.04 1.46 10.56
N LYS A 95 5.79 0.15 10.43
CA LYS A 95 6.82 -0.84 10.17
C LYS A 95 7.47 -0.64 8.80
N ILE A 96 6.68 -0.32 7.79
CA ILE A 96 7.17 -0.01 6.44
C ILE A 96 8.07 1.24 6.47
N ILE A 97 7.67 2.28 7.20
CA ILE A 97 8.51 3.49 7.37
C ILE A 97 9.81 3.16 8.11
N GLU A 98 9.75 2.31 9.14
CA GLU A 98 10.93 1.86 9.89
C GLU A 98 11.92 1.10 8.98
N LEU A 99 11.41 0.17 8.16
CA LEU A 99 12.21 -0.67 7.27
C LEU A 99 12.80 0.11 6.10
N THR A 100 11.97 0.92 5.43
CA THR A 100 12.38 1.68 4.24
C THR A 100 13.12 2.97 4.58
N ARG A 101 12.99 3.44 5.84
CA ARG A 101 13.43 4.78 6.29
C ARG A 101 12.83 5.93 5.47
N MET A 102 11.68 5.68 4.85
CA MET A 102 10.99 6.64 3.99
C MET A 102 9.51 6.74 4.35
N ASP A 103 9.06 7.96 4.66
CA ASP A 103 7.64 8.27 4.75
C ASP A 103 6.99 8.41 3.36
N PHE A 104 5.66 8.49 3.33
CA PHE A 104 4.89 8.61 2.09
C PHE A 104 5.31 9.81 1.23
N GLN A 105 5.58 10.98 1.84
CA GLN A 105 5.96 12.18 1.10
C GLN A 105 7.38 12.06 0.52
N GLN A 106 8.31 11.46 1.26
CA GLN A 106 9.66 11.16 0.79
C GLN A 106 9.62 10.16 -0.37
N PHE A 107 8.86 9.07 -0.22
CA PHE A 107 8.73 8.05 -1.25
C PHE A 107 8.10 8.58 -2.54
N THR A 108 6.99 9.32 -2.43
CA THR A 108 6.32 9.91 -3.60
C THR A 108 7.24 10.89 -4.32
N ARG A 109 7.99 11.73 -3.60
CA ARG A 109 9.01 12.61 -4.21
C ARG A 109 10.08 11.81 -4.96
N SER A 110 10.67 10.80 -4.33
CA SER A 110 11.72 9.98 -4.95
C SER A 110 11.22 9.24 -6.20
N ILE A 111 10.00 8.71 -6.18
CA ILE A 111 9.41 8.04 -7.35
C ILE A 111 9.00 9.01 -8.45
N LEU A 112 8.40 10.15 -8.12
CA LEU A 112 8.01 11.17 -9.11
C LEU A 112 9.23 11.72 -9.86
N LEU A 113 10.34 11.89 -9.14
CA LEU A 113 11.63 12.27 -9.73
C LEU A 113 12.15 11.20 -10.69
N ALA A 114 12.06 9.92 -10.32
CA ALA A 114 12.49 8.82 -11.18
C ALA A 114 11.63 8.65 -12.45
N GLN A 115 10.34 9.03 -12.40
CA GLN A 115 9.41 8.95 -13.53
C GLN A 115 9.41 10.20 -14.44
N GLY A 116 10.25 11.20 -14.17
CA GLY A 116 10.39 12.39 -15.02
C GLY A 116 9.27 13.43 -14.91
N SER A 117 8.36 13.30 -13.92
CA SER A 117 7.31 14.28 -13.66
C SER A 117 7.83 15.43 -12.78
N PHE A 118 8.63 16.30 -13.39
CA PHE A 118 9.30 17.45 -12.73
C PHE A 118 8.39 18.70 -12.60
N SER A 119 7.23 18.72 -13.27
CA SER A 119 6.37 19.92 -13.37
C SER A 119 5.69 20.32 -12.06
N ALA A 120 5.53 19.40 -11.09
CA ALA A 120 4.90 19.70 -9.80
C ALA A 120 5.84 20.37 -8.78
N PHE A 121 7.12 20.59 -9.12
CA PHE A 121 8.13 21.08 -8.18
C PHE A 121 8.40 22.60 -8.23
N PHE A 122 7.88 23.34 -9.22
CA PHE A 122 8.19 24.78 -9.37
C PHE A 122 7.18 25.76 -8.73
N GLU A 123 6.00 25.32 -8.31
CA GLU A 123 5.02 26.19 -7.65
C GLU A 123 5.03 25.96 -6.14
N GLY A 124 5.97 26.59 -5.44
CA GLY A 124 6.03 26.45 -3.98
C GLY A 124 7.15 27.18 -3.27
N LYS A 125 7.67 28.27 -3.84
CA LYS A 125 8.38 29.30 -3.09
C LYS A 125 7.94 30.68 -3.58
N SER A 126 6.92 31.22 -2.93
CA SER A 126 6.81 32.65 -2.67
C SER A 126 6.44 32.86 -1.22
#